data_AF-D3BSI8-F1
#
_entry.id   AF-D3BSI8-F1
#
_cell.length_a   1.000
_cell.length_b   1.000
_cell.length_c   1.000
_cell.angle_alpha   90.00
_cell.angle_beta   90.00
_cell.angle_gamma   90.00
#
_symmetry.space_group_name_H-M   'P 1'
#
loop_
_entity.id
_entity.type
_entity.pdbx_description
1 polymer ?
#
loop_
_entity_poly.entity_id
_entity_poly.type
_entity_poly.pdbx_seq_one_letter_code
_entity_poly.pdbx_strand_id
1 'polypeptide(L)'
;MVTLFNRIIMYSPVDPSLYPFFAFLFLVVGFAFLASFIVYEISAGSGKSKRNIVQEVLHALVASCTLGMGGFFVLLASGIYL
;
A
#
# COMPACT_ATOMS: atom_id res chain seq x y z
N MET A 1 -43.36 10.08 21.50
CA MET A 1 -42.25 10.65 20.71
C MET A 1 -41.15 9.61 20.62
N VAL A 2 -41.41 8.62 19.76
CA VAL A 2 -40.68 7.38 19.55
C VAL A 2 -39.83 7.60 18.30
N THR A 3 -38.52 7.81 18.44
CA THR A 3 -37.50 7.72 17.35
C THR A 3 -36.04 7.84 17.82
N LEU A 4 -35.68 7.35 19.03
CA LEU A 4 -34.26 7.17 19.43
C LEU A 4 -33.87 5.69 19.61
N PHE A 5 -34.66 4.79 19.04
CA PHE A 5 -34.31 3.37 18.95
C PHE A 5 -33.46 3.18 17.70
N ASN A 6 -32.21 2.76 17.89
CA ASN A 6 -31.27 2.31 16.84
C ASN A 6 -30.33 3.36 16.22
N ARG A 7 -29.57 4.11 17.04
CA ARG A 7 -28.26 4.61 16.58
C ARG A 7 -27.29 3.43 16.58
N ILE A 8 -27.08 2.83 15.42
CA ILE A 8 -25.96 1.93 15.18
C ILE A 8 -24.71 2.82 15.35
N ILE A 9 -24.03 2.71 16.49
CA ILE A 9 -22.74 3.35 16.72
C ILE A 9 -21.74 2.65 15.81
N MET A 10 -21.53 3.23 14.62
CA MET A 10 -20.47 2.82 13.69
C MET A 10 -19.13 3.11 14.37
N TYR A 11 -18.57 2.13 15.06
CA TYR A 11 -17.21 2.20 15.53
C TYR A 11 -16.29 1.93 14.34
N SER A 12 -15.24 2.74 14.17
CA SER A 12 -14.24 2.47 13.15
C SER A 12 -13.64 1.08 13.43
N PRO A 13 -13.58 0.16 12.45
CA PRO A 13 -13.08 -1.20 12.68
C PRO A 13 -11.59 -1.24 13.06
N VAL A 14 -10.88 -0.11 12.97
CA VAL A 14 -9.46 0.02 13.28
C VAL A 14 -9.25 1.24 14.17
N ASP A 15 -8.51 1.05 15.26
CA ASP A 15 -8.17 2.13 16.18
C ASP A 15 -7.29 3.19 15.47
N PRO A 16 -7.63 4.49 15.58
CA PRO A 16 -6.90 5.56 14.90
C PRO A 16 -5.41 5.66 15.25
N SER A 17 -5.03 5.18 16.44
CA SER A 17 -3.64 5.15 16.90
C SER A 17 -2.75 4.22 16.08
N LEU A 18 -3.33 3.25 15.36
CA LEU A 18 -2.58 2.25 14.61
C LEU A 18 -2.36 2.62 13.14
N TYR A 19 -3.10 3.61 12.60
CA TYR A 19 -2.94 4.09 11.23
C TYR A 19 -1.49 4.48 10.87
N PRO A 20 -0.75 5.28 11.67
CA PRO A 20 0.62 5.64 11.31
C PRO A 20 1.58 4.45 11.32
N PHE A 21 1.37 3.47 12.19
CA PHE A 21 2.21 2.27 12.26
C PHE A 21 2.01 1.39 11.01
N PHE A 22 0.75 1.15 10.63
CA PHE A 22 0.44 0.41 9.40
C PHE A 22 0.90 1.15 8.14
N ALA A 23 0.71 2.48 8.08
CA ALA A 23 1.20 3.30 6.98
C ALA A 23 2.71 3.17 6.80
N PHE A 24 3.48 3.28 7.90
CA PHE A 24 4.92 3.13 7.87
C PHE A 24 5.35 1.74 7.40
N LEU A 25 4.73 0.68 7.93
CA LEU A 25 5.04 -0.70 7.55
C LEU A 25 4.80 -0.95 6.05
N PHE A 26 3.63 -0.60 5.54
CA PHE A 26 3.28 -0.80 4.13
C PHE A 26 4.14 0.06 3.20
N LEU A 27 4.50 1.27 3.61
CA LEU A 27 5.34 2.17 2.83
C LEU A 27 6.79 1.67 2.75
N VAL A 28 7.38 1.23 3.86
CA VAL A 28 8.74 0.66 3.87
C VAL A 28 8.82 -0.60 3.00
N VAL A 29 7.86 -1.52 3.15
CA VAL A 29 7.80 -2.74 2.34
C VAL A 29 7.54 -2.42 0.86
N GLY A 30 6.62 -1.49 0.58
CA GLY A 30 6.32 -1.02 -0.78
C GLY A 30 7.53 -0.38 -1.47
N PHE A 31 8.29 0.45 -0.76
CA PHE A 31 9.54 1.03 -1.28
C PHE A 31 10.62 -0.02 -1.50
N ALA A 32 10.72 -1.04 -0.65
CA ALA A 32 11.67 -2.13 -0.85
C ALA A 32 11.38 -2.93 -2.14
N PHE A 33 10.11 -3.23 -2.41
CA PHE A 33 9.70 -3.86 -3.67
C PHE A 33 9.92 -2.96 -4.88
N LEU A 34 9.59 -1.67 -4.78
CA LEU A 34 9.84 -0.70 -5.84
C LEU A 34 11.34 -0.57 -6.15
N ALA A 35 12.19 -0.48 -5.13
CA ALA A 35 13.64 -0.44 -5.29
C ALA A 35 14.17 -1.72 -5.94
N SER A 36 13.64 -2.88 -5.55
CA SER A 36 14.00 -4.18 -6.13
C SER A 36 13.64 -4.26 -7.62
N PHE A 37 12.47 -3.73 -8.02
CA PHE A 37 12.07 -3.62 -9.42
C PHE A 37 13.02 -2.71 -10.22
N ILE A 38 13.36 -1.52 -9.68
CA ILE A 38 14.29 -0.59 -10.33
C ILE A 38 15.68 -1.23 -10.52
N VAL A 39 16.20 -1.91 -9.50
CA VAL A 39 17.50 -2.61 -9.59
C VAL A 39 17.46 -3.74 -10.61
N TYR A 40 16.34 -4.48 -10.67
CA TYR A 40 16.13 -5.53 -11.67
C TYR A 40 16.13 -4.95 -13.10
N GLU A 41 15.38 -3.88 -13.34
CA GLU A 41 15.35 -3.18 -14.65
C GLU A 41 16.73 -2.69 -15.08
N ILE A 42 17.46 -2.03 -14.16
CA ILE A 42 18.80 -1.50 -14.42
C ILE A 42 19.79 -2.63 -14.71
N SER A 43 19.75 -3.73 -13.95
CA SER A 43 20.66 -4.86 -14.11
C SER A 43 20.33 -5.69 -15.36
N ALA A 44 19.05 -5.83 -15.71
CA ALA A 44 18.59 -6.52 -16.92
C ALA A 44 18.93 -5.75 -18.20
N GLY A 45 19.19 -4.44 -18.12
CA GLY A 45 19.72 -3.63 -19.23
C GLY A 45 21.16 -4.00 -19.65
N SER A 46 21.95 -4.58 -18.75
CA SER A 46 23.36 -4.94 -19.01
C SER A 46 23.53 -6.34 -19.60
N GLY A 47 22.60 -7.27 -19.35
CA GLY A 47 22.65 -8.67 -19.81
C GLY A 47 21.48 -9.03 -20.72
N LYS A 48 21.70 -9.00 -22.04
CA LYS A 48 20.72 -9.21 -23.14
C LYS A 48 19.91 -10.54 -23.15
N SER A 49 19.90 -11.37 -22.11
CA SER A 49 19.49 -12.78 -22.26
C SER A 49 18.28 -13.28 -21.44
N LYS A 50 17.68 -12.50 -20.52
CA LYS A 50 16.54 -12.98 -19.70
C LYS A 50 15.46 -11.93 -19.41
N ARG A 51 15.04 -11.16 -20.42
CA ARG A 51 13.89 -10.26 -20.27
C ARG A 51 12.61 -11.08 -20.22
N ASN A 52 12.05 -11.24 -19.02
CA ASN A 52 10.74 -11.84 -18.83
C ASN A 52 9.77 -10.76 -18.36
N ILE A 53 9.15 -10.10 -19.34
CA ILE A 53 8.16 -9.03 -19.13
C ILE A 53 7.05 -9.46 -18.16
N VAL A 54 6.71 -10.76 -18.14
CA VAL A 54 5.70 -11.30 -17.22
C VAL A 54 6.14 -11.17 -15.76
N GLN A 55 7.41 -11.48 -15.46
CA GLN A 55 7.94 -11.38 -14.09
C GLN A 55 8.15 -9.91 -13.68
N GLU A 56 8.51 -9.05 -14.62
CA GLU A 56 8.62 -7.60 -14.41
C GLU A 56 7.27 -6.99 -14.04
N VAL A 57 6.23 -7.29 -14.82
CA VAL A 57 4.86 -6.80 -14.56
C VAL A 57 4.30 -7.36 -13.26
N LEU A 58 4.56 -8.64 -12.93
CA LEU A 58 4.14 -9.21 -11.65
C LEU A 58 4.80 -8.50 -10.46
N HIS A 59 6.10 -8.21 -10.54
CA HIS A 59 6.82 -7.51 -9.47
C HIS A 59 6.32 -6.06 -9.34
N ALA A 60 6.11 -5.37 -10.47
CA ALA A 60 5.55 -4.02 -10.50
C ALA A 60 4.11 -3.97 -9.96
N LEU A 61 3.29 -4.98 -10.24
CA LEU A 61 1.92 -5.09 -9.74
C LEU A 61 1.89 -5.28 -8.23
N VAL A 62 2.73 -6.18 -7.70
CA VAL A 62 2.85 -6.39 -6.24
C VAL A 62 3.34 -5.12 -5.55
N ALA A 63 4.33 -4.43 -6.13
CA ALA A 63 4.83 -3.16 -5.60
C ALA A 63 3.73 -2.08 -5.60
N SER A 64 3.00 -1.93 -6.70
CA SER A 64 1.93 -0.93 -6.85
C SER A 64 0.74 -1.20 -5.91
N CYS A 65 0.29 -2.45 -5.78
CA CYS A 65 -0.76 -2.82 -4.81
C CYS A 65 -0.35 -2.49 -3.37
N THR A 66 0.89 -2.80 -3.01
CA THR A 66 1.41 -2.57 -1.66
C THR A 66 1.59 -1.08 -1.37
N LEU A 67 2.14 -0.31 -2.30
CA LEU A 67 2.27 1.14 -2.19
C LEU A 67 0.92 1.86 -2.22
N GLY A 68 -0.06 1.36 -2.99
CA GLY A 68 -1.42 1.89 -3.02
C GLY A 68 -2.13 1.74 -1.67
N MET A 69 -2.03 0.57 -1.03
CA MET A 69 -2.51 0.39 0.33
C MET A 69 -1.76 1.29 1.33
N GLY A 70 -0.44 1.39 1.22
CA GLY A 70 0.36 2.29 2.06
C GLY A 70 -0.07 3.75 1.94
N GLY A 71 -0.30 4.24 0.73
CA GLY A 71 -0.78 5.60 0.46
C GLY A 71 -2.15 5.88 1.07
N PHE A 72 -3.07 4.92 1.01
CA PHE A 72 -4.37 5.03 1.68
C PHE A 72 -4.23 5.16 3.21
N PHE A 73 -3.36 4.36 3.84
CA PHE A 73 -3.10 4.46 5.27
C PHE A 73 -2.39 5.78 5.66
N VAL A 74 -1.55 6.35 4.78
CA VAL A 74 -0.94 7.67 5.01
C VAL A 74 -2.00 8.78 5.02
N LEU A 75 -2.99 8.72 4.12
CA LEU A 75 -4.09 9.69 4.08
C LEU A 75 -4.95 9.61 5.36
N LEU A 76 -5.25 8.40 5.82
CA LEU A 76 -5.92 8.19 7.11
C LEU A 76 -5.09 8.74 8.28
N ALA A 77 -3.76 8.53 8.26
CA ALA A 77 -2.87 9.01 9.32
C ALA A 77 -2.71 10.54 9.34
N SER A 78 -2.83 11.22 8.19
CA SER A 78 -2.79 12.69 8.11
C SER A 78 -4.11 13.37 8.49
N GLY A 79 -5.15 12.59 8.81
CA GLY A 79 -6.49 13.10 9.14
C GLY A 79 -7.35 13.41 7.91
N ILE A 80 -6.92 13.00 6.71
CA ILE A 80 -7.73 13.06 5.49
C ILE A 80 -8.55 11.79 5.43
N TYR A 81 -9.76 11.86 5.97
CA TYR A 81 -10.75 10.78 5.88
C TYR A 81 -11.40 10.81 4.49
N LEU A 82 -11.09 9.80 3.67
CA LEU A 82 -11.74 9.52 2.39
C LEU A 82 -12.98 8.64 2.59
#